data_AF-A0A2G2GID8-F1
#
_entry.id   AF-A0A2G2GID8-F1
#
_cell.length_a   1.000
_cell.length_b   1.000
_cell.length_c   1.000
_cell.angle_alpha   90.00
_cell.angle_beta   90.00
_cell.angle_gamma   90.00
#
_symmetry.space_group_name_H-M   'P 1'
#
loop_
_entity.id
_entity.type
_entity.pdbx_description
1 polymer ?
#
loop_
_entity_poly.entity_id
_entity_poly.type
_entity_poly.pdbx_seq_one_letter_code
_entity_poly.pdbx_strand_id
1 'polypeptide(L)' 'MTMEIYKDGPLKGMAVVTVLIEAKNVKYLQHAEIQTGCSLEELADSLVNEGALDHARTHNLFEKGSS' A
#
# COMPACT_ATOMS: atom_id res chain seq x y z
N MET A 1 -8.54 -4.02 -14.03
CA MET A 1 -7.77 -2.78 -14.26
C MET A 1 -6.31 -3.17 -14.45
N THR A 2 -5.63 -2.54 -15.40
CA THR A 2 -4.21 -2.80 -15.68
C THR A 2 -3.36 -2.02 -14.68
N MET A 3 -2.50 -2.70 -13.95
CA MET A 3 -1.51 -2.08 -13.07
C MET A 3 -0.32 -1.62 -13.92
N GLU A 4 0.00 -0.34 -13.89
CA GLU A 4 1.21 0.19 -14.54
C GLU A 4 2.32 0.36 -13.51
N ILE A 5 3.48 -0.23 -13.78
CA ILE A 5 4.71 -0.04 -13.00
C ILE A 5 5.56 1.00 -13.73
N TYR A 6 5.92 2.08 -13.05
CA TYR A 6 6.78 3.12 -13.60
C TYR A 6 8.20 2.56 -13.80
N LYS A 7 8.71 2.66 -15.03
CA LYS A 7 10.01 2.08 -15.40
C LYS A 7 11.19 3.04 -15.23
N ASP A 8 10.95 4.35 -15.29
CA ASP A 8 11.96 5.40 -15.23
C ASP A 8 11.47 6.62 -14.44
N GLY A 9 12.40 7.46 -14.01
CA GLY A 9 12.13 8.68 -13.24
C GLY A 9 12.00 8.47 -11.72
N PRO A 10 11.57 9.51 -10.97
CA PRO A 10 11.51 9.48 -9.50
C PRO A 10 10.58 8.41 -8.91
N LEU A 11 9.60 7.95 -9.68
CA LEU A 11 8.62 6.93 -9.27
C LEU A 11 9.02 5.52 -9.74
N LYS A 12 10.22 5.34 -10.29
CA LYS A 12 10.69 4.05 -10.81
C LYS A 12 10.51 2.93 -9.79
N GLY A 13 9.84 1.86 -10.20
CA GLY A 13 9.54 0.69 -9.37
C GLY A 13 8.23 0.78 -8.58
N MET A 14 7.59 1.95 -8.54
CA MET A 14 6.26 2.11 -7.94
C MET A 14 5.18 1.71 -8.95
N ALA A 15 4.00 1.35 -8.44
CA ALA A 15 2.81 1.11 -9.24
C ALA A 15 1.67 2.00 -8.73
N VAL A 16 0.87 2.57 -9.63
CA VAL A 16 -0.37 3.22 -9.25
C VAL A 16 -1.52 2.23 -9.42
N VAL A 17 -2.26 2.05 -8.33
CA VAL A 17 -3.43 1.19 -8.28
C VAL A 17 -4.57 1.96 -7.62
N THR A 18 -5.79 1.79 -8.12
CA THR A 18 -6.99 2.30 -7.46
C THR A 18 -7.46 1.26 -6.45
N VAL A 19 -7.56 1.65 -5.18
CA VAL A 19 -8.06 0.80 -4.10
C VAL A 19 -9.45 1.28 -3.68
N LEU A 20 -10.41 0.35 -3.62
CA LEU A 20 -11.73 0.61 -3.07
C LEU A 20 -11.80 0.05 -1.64
N ILE A 21 -12.15 0.91 -0.69
CA ILE A 21 -12.23 0.57 0.73
C ILE A 21 -13.72 0.48 1.11
N GLU A 22 -14.11 -0.60 1.80
CA GLU A 22 -15.47 -0.75 2.29
C GLU A 22 -15.87 0.42 3.21
N ALA A 23 -17.10 0.91 3.07
CA ALA A 23 -17.57 2.11 3.79
C ALA A 23 -17.43 2.02 5.32
N LYS A 24 -17.56 0.82 5.91
CA LYS A 24 -17.34 0.62 7.35
C LYS A 24 -15.87 0.80 7.75
N ASN A 25 -14.93 0.41 6.88
CA ASN A 25 -13.50 0.52 7.14
C ASN A 25 -13.00 1.96 6.99
N VAL A 26 -13.63 2.73 6.10
CA VAL A 26 -13.38 4.18 5.99
C VAL A 26 -13.61 4.89 7.33
N LYS A 27 -14.62 4.49 8.11
CA LYS A 27 -14.84 5.07 9.45
C LYS A 27 -13.66 4.83 10.40
N TYR A 28 -13.06 3.64 10.37
CA TYR A 28 -11.88 3.35 11.18
C TYR A 28 -10.68 4.20 10.75
N LEU A 29 -10.50 4.42 9.44
CA LEU A 29 -9.45 5.29 8.91
C LEU A 29 -9.65 6.75 9.33
N GLN A 30 -10.89 7.24 9.28
CA GLN A 30 -11.22 8.59 9.79
C GLN A 30 -10.93 8.74 11.29
N HIS A 31 -11.18 7.69 12.09
CA HIS A 31 -10.80 7.70 13.49
C HIS A 31 -9.28 7.71 13.68
N ALA A 32 -8.54 6.95 12.87
CA ALA A 32 -7.08 6.93 12.90
C ALA A 32 -6.50 8.30 12.52
N GLU A 33 -7.02 8.95 11.48
CA GLU A 33 -6.63 10.29 11.05
C GLU A 33 -6.71 11.30 12.20
N ILE A 34 -7.80 11.29 12.97
CA ILE A 34 -7.95 12.16 14.15
C ILE A 34 -6.91 11.88 15.23
N GLN A 35 -6.51 10.62 15.41
CA GLN A 35 -5.60 10.21 16.49
C GLN A 35 -4.13 10.39 16.12
N THR A 36 -3.76 10.17 14.87
CA THR A 36 -2.37 10.18 14.40
C THR A 36 -2.00 11.50 13.73
N GLY A 37 -2.99 12.25 13.22
CA GLY A 37 -2.77 13.43 12.39
C GLY A 37 -2.37 13.10 10.94
N CYS A 38 -2.31 11.82 10.57
CA CYS A 38 -2.04 11.42 9.19
C CYS A 38 -3.32 11.53 8.35
N SER A 39 -3.20 11.99 7.11
CA SER A 39 -4.28 11.99 6.15
C SER A 39 -4.74 10.58 5.80
N LEU A 40 -5.96 10.45 5.27
CA LEU A 40 -6.51 9.17 4.84
C LEU A 40 -5.68 8.53 3.72
N GLU A 41 -5.10 9.35 2.83
CA GLU A 41 -4.18 8.92 1.77
C GLU A 41 -2.89 8.34 2.33
N GLU A 42 -2.26 9.00 3.30
CA GLU A 42 -1.03 8.50 3.95
C GLU A 42 -1.29 7.19 4.70
N LEU A 43 -2.43 7.10 5.40
CA LEU A 43 -2.84 5.87 6.08
C LEU A 43 -3.08 4.73 5.08
N ALA A 44 -3.74 5.01 3.95
CA ALA A 44 -3.98 4.02 2.92
C ALA A 44 -2.67 3.54 2.26
N ASP A 45 -1.74 4.46 1.98
CA ASP A 45 -0.43 4.13 1.42
C ASP A 45 0.38 3.24 2.36
N SER A 46 0.46 3.60 3.66
CA SER A 46 1.12 2.75 4.66
C SER A 46 0.51 1.35 4.73
N LEU A 47 -0.82 1.25 4.80
CA LEU A 47 -1.50 -0.04 4.90
C LEU A 47 -1.29 -0.93 3.67
N VAL A 48 -1.27 -0.36 2.48
CA VAL A 48 -1.02 -1.11 1.23
C VAL A 48 0.41 -1.65 1.21
N ASN A 49 1.40 -0.82 1.54
CA ASN A 49 2.80 -1.24 1.57
C ASN A 49 3.07 -2.29 2.66
N GLU A 50 2.55 -2.08 3.87
CA GLU A 50 2.65 -3.04 4.96
C GLU A 50 1.96 -4.36 4.64
N GLY A 51 0.74 -4.31 4.09
CA GLY A 51 -0.01 -5.49 3.68
C GLY A 51 0.70 -6.27 2.57
N ALA A 52 1.31 -5.59 1.60
CA ALA A 52 2.12 -6.22 0.56
C ALA A 52 3.36 -6.93 1.14
N LEU A 53 4.07 -6.27 2.06
CA LEU A 53 5.24 -6.84 2.75
C LEU A 53 4.85 -8.06 3.61
N ASP A 54 3.76 -7.97 4.37
CA ASP A 54 3.27 -9.06 5.21
C ASP A 54 2.80 -10.25 4.37
N HIS A 55 2.11 -9.99 3.27
CA HIS A 55 1.73 -11.02 2.30
C HIS A 55 2.95 -11.72 1.71
N ALA A 56 3.97 -10.95 1.30
CA ALA A 56 5.21 -11.50 0.77
C ALA A 56 5.98 -12.34 1.81
N ARG A 57 6.04 -11.90 3.07
CA ARG A 57 6.61 -12.66 4.20
C ARG A 57 5.90 -13.99 4.42
N THR A 58 4.58 -13.93 4.56
CA THR A 58 3.74 -15.09 4.85
C THR A 58 3.88 -16.16 3.76
N HIS A 59 4.10 -15.75 2.52
CA HIS A 59 4.19 -16.66 1.37
C HIS A 59 5.63 -16.93 0.90
N ASN A 60 6.66 -16.46 1.63
CA ASN A 60 8.07 -16.59 1.26
C ASN A 60 8.36 -16.09 -0.18
N LEU A 61 7.69 -15.01 -0.59
CA LEU A 61 7.77 -14.47 -1.95
C LEU A 61 8.91 -13.46 -2.15
N PHE A 62 9.70 -13.17 -1.12
CA PHE A 62 10.94 -12.45 -1.34
C PHE A 62 11.80 -13.27 -2.29
N GLU A 63 12.31 -12.61 -3.33
CA GLU A 63 13.26 -13.21 -4.24
C GLU A 63 14.33 -13.93 -3.41
N LYS A 64 14.40 -15.26 -3.56
CA LYS A 64 15.55 -16.04 -3.10
C LYS A 64 16.76 -15.49 -3.87
N GLY A 65 17.48 -14.56 -3.25
CA GLY A 65 18.80 -14.10 -3.65
C GLY A 65 18.99 -13.84 -5.15
N SER A 66 18.73 -12.62 -5.58
CA SER A 66 19.62 -12.01 -6.58
C SER A 66 20.92 -11.58 -5.88
N SER A 67 21.67 -12.56 -5.35
CA SER A 67 23.08 -12.60 -4.90
C SER A 67 23.27 -13.63 -3.77
#